data_AF-A0A420TZP1-F1
#
_entry.id   AF-A0A420TZP1-F1
#
_cell.length_a   1.000
_cell.length_b   1.000
_cell.length_c   1.000
_cell.angle_alpha   90.00
_cell.angle_beta   90.00
_cell.angle_gamma   90.00
#
_symmetry.space_group_name_H-M   'P 1'
#
loop_
_entity.id
_entity.type
_entity.pdbx_description
1 polymer ?
#
loop_
_entity_poly.entity_id
_entity_poly.type
_entity_poly.pdbx_seq_one_letter_code
_entity_poly.pdbx_strand_id
1 'polypeptide(L)'
;MKSSLLSLLPAFLSVTPVAAIPGLVPRQSSGTAVVSLSNNTGSTNYLASGIIFGIPDNASKIPDHMYTDWGFNFARGGGPSLPSPAGGRLAGRTQYENRMKEVMSNYQAAKKYGAKFICLYETLYGEWDSNNGPYPGDNGTGQIGTPSPKLSSPTRRATGSVWTT
;
A
#
# COMPACT_ATOMS: atom_id res chain seq x y z
N MET A 1 7.77 64.65 48.02
CA MET A 1 8.17 63.22 47.86
C MET A 1 6.90 62.49 47.42
N LYS A 2 6.71 61.92 46.22
CA LYS A 2 7.58 61.45 45.15
C LYS A 2 6.84 61.67 43.82
N SER A 3 7.52 62.20 42.81
CA SER A 3 7.14 62.12 41.40
C SER A 3 7.43 60.71 40.86
N SER A 4 6.75 60.31 39.76
CA SER A 4 7.10 59.26 38.77
C SER A 4 5.93 58.33 38.50
N LEU A 5 5.60 57.91 37.27
CA LEU A 5 6.05 58.27 35.93
C LEU A 5 5.02 57.60 35.00
N LEU A 6 4.60 58.30 33.93
CA LEU A 6 3.89 57.67 32.80
C LEU A 6 4.74 56.49 32.27
N SER A 7 4.17 55.29 32.22
CA SER A 7 4.77 54.14 31.53
C SER A 7 3.99 53.86 30.25
N LEU A 8 4.44 54.47 29.14
CA LEU A 8 4.11 54.03 27.79
C LEU A 8 4.65 52.59 27.59
N LEU A 9 3.76 51.65 27.29
CA LEU A 9 4.14 50.31 26.83
C LEU A 9 4.49 50.41 25.34
N PRO A 10 5.71 50.07 24.87
CA PRO A 10 5.95 49.91 23.45
C PRO A 10 5.44 48.54 23.02
N ALA A 11 4.52 48.50 22.06
CA ALA A 11 4.12 47.28 21.37
C ALA A 11 5.31 46.80 20.52
N PHE A 12 5.98 45.73 20.95
CA PHE A 12 7.00 45.06 20.15
C PHE A 12 6.33 44.30 18.99
N LEU A 13 6.47 44.80 17.77
CA LEU A 13 6.22 44.06 16.55
C LEU A 13 7.32 42.99 16.41
N SER A 14 7.01 41.72 16.72
CA SER A 14 7.91 40.61 16.45
C SER A 14 7.85 40.24 14.96
N VAL A 15 8.81 40.70 14.18
CA VAL A 15 9.04 40.21 12.81
C VAL A 15 9.70 38.83 12.93
N THR A 16 8.95 37.77 12.66
CA THR A 16 9.51 36.42 12.52
C THR A 16 10.35 36.37 11.24
N PRO A 17 11.65 35.99 11.30
CA PRO A 17 12.42 35.78 10.09
C PRO A 17 11.83 34.59 9.33
N VAL A 18 11.50 34.81 8.06
CA VAL A 18 11.18 33.73 7.13
C VAL A 18 12.46 32.90 6.98
N ALA A 19 12.42 31.65 7.43
CA ALA A 19 13.52 30.72 7.23
C ALA A 19 13.80 30.62 5.71
N ALA A 20 15.04 30.85 5.31
CA ALA A 20 15.46 30.70 3.92
C ALA A 20 15.15 29.27 3.48
N ILE A 21 14.39 29.13 2.40
CA ILE A 21 14.17 27.85 1.73
C ILE A 21 15.56 27.40 1.25
N PRO A 22 16.05 26.21 1.66
CA PRO A 22 17.29 25.68 1.11
C PRO A 22 17.21 25.72 -0.41
N GLY A 23 18.18 26.36 -1.06
CA GLY A 23 18.25 26.38 -2.52
C GLY A 23 18.23 24.96 -3.07
N LEU A 24 17.61 24.78 -4.23
CA LEU A 24 17.61 23.49 -4.93
C LEU A 24 19.07 23.04 -5.14
N VAL A 25 19.48 21.99 -4.42
CA VAL A 25 20.80 21.39 -4.58
C VAL A 25 20.67 20.27 -5.63
N PRO A 26 21.57 20.21 -6.63
CA PRO A 26 21.56 19.12 -7.60
C PRO A 26 21.69 17.76 -6.90
N ARG A 27 20.63 16.96 -6.95
CA ARG A 27 20.65 15.56 -6.49
C ARG A 27 21.00 14.67 -7.67
N GLN A 28 22.26 14.72 -8.10
CA GLN A 28 22.77 13.80 -9.12
C GLN A 28 23.30 12.55 -8.43
N SER A 29 22.85 11.37 -8.89
CA SER A 29 23.51 10.11 -8.56
C SER A 29 24.93 10.13 -9.14
N SER A 30 25.94 9.75 -8.36
CA SER A 30 27.32 9.66 -8.87
C SER A 30 27.43 8.59 -9.97
N GLY A 31 28.05 8.92 -11.10
CA GLY A 31 28.33 7.98 -12.19
C GLY A 31 28.09 8.57 -13.58
N THR A 32 28.49 7.82 -14.62
CA THR A 32 28.25 8.18 -16.03
C THR A 32 27.29 7.16 -16.65
N ALA A 33 26.12 7.61 -17.11
CA ALA A 33 25.24 6.80 -17.94
C ALA A 33 25.73 6.87 -19.39
N VAL A 34 25.98 5.72 -20.01
CA VAL A 34 26.40 5.63 -21.42
C VAL A 34 25.23 5.13 -22.24
N VAL A 35 24.78 5.92 -23.20
CA VAL A 35 23.72 5.56 -24.15
C VAL A 35 24.34 5.39 -25.53
N SER A 36 24.18 4.21 -26.13
CA SER A 36 24.61 3.95 -27.50
C SER A 36 23.42 4.05 -28.44
N LEU A 37 23.36 5.12 -29.24
CA LEU A 37 22.29 5.33 -30.22
C LEU A 37 22.40 4.43 -31.45
N SER A 38 23.56 3.79 -31.66
CA SER A 38 23.76 2.82 -32.74
C SER A 38 23.27 1.41 -32.39
N ASN A 39 22.91 1.15 -31.12
CA ASN A 39 22.43 -0.15 -30.67
C ASN A 39 20.90 -0.13 -30.47
N ASN A 40 20.17 -0.79 -31.37
CA ASN A 40 18.72 -0.91 -31.27
C ASN A 40 18.34 -2.20 -30.53
N THR A 41 17.74 -2.06 -29.33
CA THR A 41 17.28 -3.19 -28.51
C THR A 41 15.85 -3.66 -28.85
N GLY A 42 15.25 -3.12 -29.92
CA GLY A 42 13.88 -3.37 -30.33
C GLY A 42 12.86 -2.38 -29.74
N SER A 43 11.59 -2.61 -30.03
CA SER A 43 10.48 -1.81 -29.53
C SER A 43 10.30 -1.99 -28.01
N THR A 44 9.90 -0.92 -27.32
CA THR A 44 9.58 -0.98 -25.89
C THR A 44 8.37 -1.89 -25.63
N ASN A 45 8.49 -2.75 -24.62
CA ASN A 45 7.42 -3.65 -24.17
C ASN A 45 6.78 -3.21 -22.85
N TYR A 46 7.18 -2.04 -22.33
CA TYR A 46 6.61 -1.45 -21.10
C TYR A 46 6.56 -2.41 -19.90
N LEU A 47 7.57 -3.27 -19.73
CA LEU A 47 7.54 -4.38 -18.77
C LEU A 47 7.47 -3.95 -17.29
N ALA A 48 7.98 -2.75 -16.98
CA ALA A 48 7.92 -2.15 -15.65
C ALA A 48 6.89 -1.01 -15.55
N SER A 49 6.05 -0.85 -16.58
CA SER A 49 5.04 0.20 -16.63
C SER A 49 3.78 -0.21 -15.87
N GLY A 50 3.66 0.23 -14.62
CA GLY A 50 2.49 -0.12 -13.84
C GLY A 50 2.31 0.67 -12.55
N ILE A 51 1.14 0.46 -11.95
CA ILE A 51 0.72 1.08 -10.70
C ILE A 51 0.75 0.02 -9.60
N ILE A 52 1.38 0.36 -8.48
CA ILE A 52 1.37 -0.46 -7.26
C ILE A 52 0.69 0.38 -6.17
N PHE A 53 -0.16 -0.24 -5.34
CA PHE A 53 -1.03 0.45 -4.35
C PHE A 53 -2.34 1.01 -4.91
N GLY A 54 -2.76 0.46 -6.04
CA GLY A 54 -4.09 0.62 -6.56
C GLY A 54 -4.36 1.95 -7.28
N ILE A 55 -5.53 1.98 -7.89
CA ILE A 55 -6.10 3.07 -8.66
C ILE A 55 -7.25 3.62 -7.82
N PRO A 56 -7.41 4.96 -7.73
CA PRO A 56 -8.53 5.53 -7.00
C PRO A 56 -9.87 4.98 -7.50
N ASP A 57 -10.75 4.60 -6.57
CA ASP A 57 -12.08 4.04 -6.91
C ASP A 57 -12.97 4.98 -7.72
N ASN A 58 -12.63 6.27 -7.73
CA ASN A 58 -13.24 7.24 -8.60
C ASN A 58 -12.43 7.36 -9.90
N ALA A 59 -12.94 6.72 -10.95
CA ALA A 59 -12.35 6.70 -12.29
C ALA A 59 -12.12 8.10 -12.90
N SER A 60 -12.81 9.14 -12.43
CA SER A 60 -12.64 10.52 -12.92
C SER A 60 -11.45 11.25 -12.29
N LYS A 61 -10.75 10.66 -11.31
CA LYS A 61 -9.59 11.29 -10.65
C LYS A 61 -8.32 11.23 -11.49
N ILE A 62 -8.22 10.26 -12.39
CA ILE A 62 -7.06 10.10 -13.29
C ILE A 62 -7.59 10.21 -14.72
N PRO A 63 -7.20 11.24 -15.48
CA PRO A 63 -7.60 11.39 -16.87
C PRO A 63 -7.19 10.18 -17.72
N ASP A 64 -8.01 9.82 -18.72
CA ASP A 64 -7.77 8.63 -19.56
C ASP A 64 -6.38 8.64 -20.24
N HIS A 65 -5.88 9.80 -20.66
CA HIS A 65 -4.56 9.91 -21.30
C HIS A 65 -3.41 9.48 -20.39
N MET A 66 -3.57 9.65 -19.08
CA MET A 66 -2.59 9.18 -18.09
C MET A 66 -2.50 7.66 -18.02
N TYR A 67 -3.38 6.89 -18.68
CA TYR A 67 -3.21 5.45 -18.86
C TYR A 67 -2.69 5.09 -20.25
N THR A 68 -2.98 5.89 -21.28
CA THR A 68 -2.61 5.56 -22.67
C THR A 68 -1.21 6.02 -23.04
N ASP A 69 -0.69 7.09 -22.45
CA ASP A 69 0.47 7.81 -23.00
C ASP A 69 1.83 7.17 -22.65
N TRP A 70 1.91 6.37 -21.60
CA TRP A 70 3.16 5.79 -21.08
C TRP A 70 3.19 4.25 -21.15
N GLY A 71 2.24 3.66 -21.87
CA GLY A 71 2.15 2.22 -22.09
C GLY A 71 1.82 1.44 -20.81
N PHE A 72 0.79 1.87 -20.08
CA PHE A 72 0.32 1.21 -18.87
C PHE A 72 0.08 -0.30 -19.10
N ASN A 73 0.83 -1.14 -18.39
CA ASN A 73 0.90 -2.58 -18.68
C ASN A 73 0.41 -3.46 -17.52
N PHE A 74 0.53 -2.99 -16.27
CA PHE A 74 -0.05 -3.70 -15.12
C PHE A 74 -0.49 -2.77 -13.99
N ALA A 75 -1.46 -3.24 -13.21
CA ALA A 75 -1.82 -2.66 -11.93
C ALA A 75 -1.80 -3.72 -10.84
N ARG A 76 -1.44 -3.31 -9.64
CA ARG A 76 -1.52 -4.09 -8.42
C ARG A 76 -2.33 -3.33 -7.39
N GLY A 77 -3.46 -3.92 -6.99
CA GLY A 77 -4.43 -3.33 -6.07
C GLY A 77 -4.77 -4.25 -4.89
N GLY A 78 -5.60 -3.75 -3.97
CA GLY A 78 -5.83 -4.35 -2.68
C GLY A 78 -4.69 -4.08 -1.70
N GLY A 79 -4.48 -5.02 -0.78
CA GLY A 79 -3.47 -4.94 0.27
C GLY A 79 -4.05 -4.95 1.68
N PRO A 80 -3.18 -4.91 2.71
CA PRO A 80 -3.58 -5.10 4.11
C PRO A 80 -4.42 -3.92 4.63
N SER A 81 -4.04 -2.69 4.29
CA SER A 81 -4.58 -1.49 4.93
C SER A 81 -5.58 -0.80 4.00
N LEU A 82 -6.86 -0.87 4.36
CA LEU A 82 -7.93 -0.10 3.74
C LEU A 82 -8.65 0.74 4.79
N PRO A 83 -9.16 1.94 4.45
CA PRO A 83 -9.95 2.74 5.36
C PRO A 83 -11.16 1.96 5.89
N SER A 84 -11.42 2.06 7.19
CA SER A 84 -12.63 1.47 7.78
C SER A 84 -13.89 2.14 7.20
N PRO A 85 -14.96 1.39 6.87
CA PRO A 85 -15.14 -0.05 7.11
C PRO A 85 -14.73 -0.93 5.90
N ALA A 86 -13.53 -1.52 5.96
CA ALA A 86 -13.01 -2.46 4.94
C ALA A 86 -12.02 -3.47 5.55
N GLY A 87 -12.42 -4.12 6.64
CA GLY A 87 -11.62 -5.15 7.31
C GLY A 87 -11.47 -6.45 6.52
N GLY A 88 -10.54 -7.29 6.97
CA GLY A 88 -10.23 -8.59 6.36
C GLY A 88 -11.22 -9.71 6.73
N ARG A 89 -10.82 -10.97 6.52
CA ARG A 89 -11.69 -12.15 6.66
C ARG A 89 -12.44 -12.25 8.01
N LEU A 90 -11.87 -11.72 9.09
CA LEU A 90 -12.44 -11.81 10.45
C LEU A 90 -13.36 -10.63 10.81
N ALA A 91 -13.37 -9.58 10.00
CA ALA A 91 -14.13 -8.35 10.28
C ALA A 91 -15.64 -8.47 9.96
N GLY A 92 -16.09 -9.63 9.49
CA GLY A 92 -17.46 -9.90 9.08
C GLY A 92 -17.72 -9.61 7.60
N ARG A 93 -18.82 -10.18 7.08
CA ARG A 93 -19.15 -10.19 5.65
C ARG A 93 -19.18 -8.80 5.01
N THR A 94 -19.86 -7.83 5.63
CA THR A 94 -20.00 -6.47 5.08
C THR A 94 -18.66 -5.77 4.91
N GLN A 95 -17.77 -5.89 5.89
CA GLN A 95 -16.43 -5.28 5.82
C GLN A 95 -15.57 -5.95 4.75
N TYR A 96 -15.66 -7.28 4.65
CA TYR A 96 -14.97 -8.04 3.61
C TYR A 96 -15.46 -7.69 2.20
N GLU A 97 -16.77 -7.55 2.01
CA GLU A 97 -17.36 -7.12 0.73
C GLU A 97 -16.89 -5.71 0.35
N ASN A 98 -16.82 -4.77 1.31
CA ASN A 98 -16.29 -3.43 1.04
C ASN A 98 -14.83 -3.46 0.59
N ARG A 99 -14.01 -4.32 1.19
CA ARG A 99 -12.63 -4.54 0.74
C ARG A 99 -12.56 -5.09 -0.69
N MET A 100 -13.43 -6.04 -1.04
CA MET A 100 -13.46 -6.60 -2.40
C MET A 100 -13.96 -5.61 -3.46
N LYS A 101 -14.70 -4.56 -3.08
CA LYS A 101 -15.10 -3.49 -4.01
C LYS A 101 -13.90 -2.71 -4.55
N GLU A 102 -12.91 -2.40 -3.70
CA GLU A 102 -11.68 -1.71 -4.13
C GLU A 102 -10.92 -2.56 -5.17
N VAL A 103 -10.77 -3.85 -4.90
CA VAL A 103 -10.09 -4.80 -5.80
C VAL A 103 -10.81 -4.88 -7.14
N MET A 104 -12.15 -4.95 -7.10
CA MET A 104 -12.97 -5.02 -8.30
C MET A 104 -12.87 -3.74 -9.13
N SER A 105 -12.93 -2.59 -8.48
CA SER A 105 -12.75 -1.27 -9.10
C SER A 105 -11.38 -1.16 -9.80
N ASN A 106 -10.32 -1.57 -9.12
CA ASN A 106 -8.96 -1.62 -9.66
C ASN A 106 -8.82 -2.56 -10.86
N TYR A 107 -9.39 -3.77 -10.75
CA TYR A 107 -9.43 -4.74 -11.84
C TYR A 107 -10.14 -4.17 -13.06
N GLN A 108 -11.29 -3.51 -12.86
CA GLN A 108 -12.06 -2.88 -13.94
C GLN A 108 -11.26 -1.76 -14.62
N ALA A 109 -10.57 -0.91 -13.84
CA ALA A 109 -9.71 0.13 -14.38
C ALA A 109 -8.55 -0.47 -15.20
N ALA A 110 -7.84 -1.47 -14.67
CA ALA A 110 -6.76 -2.15 -15.40
C ALA A 110 -7.28 -2.76 -16.71
N LYS A 111 -8.42 -3.46 -16.65
CA LYS A 111 -9.06 -4.08 -17.81
C LYS A 111 -9.47 -3.05 -18.87
N LYS A 112 -9.98 -1.88 -18.47
CA LYS A 112 -10.39 -0.80 -19.39
C LYS A 112 -9.26 -0.40 -20.33
N TYR A 113 -8.01 -0.37 -19.84
CA TYR A 113 -6.84 0.06 -20.61
C TYR A 113 -5.93 -1.10 -21.07
N GLY A 114 -6.41 -2.35 -20.99
CA GLY A 114 -5.65 -3.51 -21.46
C GLY A 114 -4.49 -3.95 -20.57
N ALA A 115 -4.41 -3.42 -19.35
CA ALA A 115 -3.37 -3.78 -18.39
C ALA A 115 -3.71 -5.07 -17.63
N LYS A 116 -2.68 -5.79 -17.19
CA LYS A 116 -2.80 -6.95 -16.30
C LYS A 116 -3.11 -6.49 -14.88
N PHE A 117 -3.90 -7.26 -14.13
CA PHE A 117 -4.20 -6.95 -12.73
C PHE A 117 -3.62 -8.02 -11.80
N ILE A 118 -2.93 -7.56 -10.75
CA ILE A 118 -2.37 -8.39 -9.68
C ILE A 118 -3.13 -8.06 -8.39
N CYS A 119 -3.90 -9.01 -7.90
CA CYS A 119 -4.52 -8.91 -6.58
C CYS A 119 -3.51 -9.33 -5.50
N LEU A 120 -3.29 -8.48 -4.51
CA LEU A 120 -2.45 -8.82 -3.35
C LEU A 120 -3.14 -9.86 -2.47
N TYR A 121 -2.39 -10.88 -2.03
CA TYR A 121 -2.93 -11.94 -1.18
C TYR A 121 -3.43 -11.40 0.17
N GLU A 122 -2.76 -10.39 0.71
CA GLU A 122 -3.11 -9.74 1.99
C GLU A 122 -4.51 -9.11 1.96
N THR A 123 -5.03 -8.82 0.77
CA THR A 123 -6.41 -8.38 0.56
C THR A 123 -7.41 -9.38 1.13
N LEU A 124 -7.15 -10.68 1.07
CA LEU A 124 -8.06 -11.68 1.63
C LEU A 124 -8.07 -11.62 3.17
N TYR A 125 -6.96 -11.20 3.78
CA TYR A 125 -6.73 -11.39 5.22
C TYR A 125 -6.94 -10.13 6.04
N GLY A 126 -6.76 -8.96 5.45
CA GLY A 126 -6.70 -7.74 6.25
C GLY A 126 -5.29 -7.38 6.63
N GLU A 127 -5.20 -6.26 7.34
CA GLU A 127 -4.00 -5.89 8.07
C GLU A 127 -3.71 -6.92 9.15
N TRP A 128 -2.43 -7.12 9.45
CA TRP A 128 -2.06 -7.89 10.63
C TRP A 128 -2.53 -7.15 11.87
N ASP A 129 -3.35 -7.79 12.71
CA ASP A 129 -3.66 -7.31 14.04
C ASP A 129 -3.53 -8.43 15.09
N SER A 130 -3.52 -8.07 16.37
CA SER A 130 -3.41 -9.02 17.49
C SER A 130 -4.60 -9.97 17.63
N ASN A 131 -5.68 -9.74 16.86
CA ASN A 131 -6.88 -10.56 16.82
C ASN A 131 -6.95 -11.44 15.57
N ASN A 132 -5.88 -11.48 14.75
CA ASN A 132 -5.80 -12.39 13.62
C ASN A 132 -5.84 -13.83 14.14
N GLY A 133 -6.98 -14.49 13.93
CA GLY A 133 -7.15 -15.92 14.10
C GLY A 133 -6.19 -16.73 13.21
N PRO A 134 -6.26 -18.07 13.26
CA PRO A 134 -5.36 -18.94 12.51
C PRO A 134 -5.40 -18.68 11.01
N TYR A 135 -4.23 -18.66 10.35
CA TYR A 135 -4.11 -18.63 8.90
C TYR A 135 -4.39 -20.01 8.30
N PRO A 136 -4.73 -20.09 7.00
CA PRO A 136 -4.82 -21.38 6.34
C PRO A 136 -3.48 -22.12 6.47
N GLY A 137 -3.52 -23.33 7.02
CA GLY A 137 -2.33 -24.13 7.32
C GLY A 137 -1.99 -24.25 8.80
N ASP A 138 -2.56 -23.39 9.67
CA ASP A 138 -2.28 -23.40 11.13
C ASP A 138 -3.06 -24.50 11.89
N ASN A 139 -3.32 -25.66 11.28
CA ASN A 139 -4.13 -26.76 11.84
C ASN A 139 -5.58 -26.40 12.24
N GLY A 140 -6.06 -25.19 11.91
CA GLY A 140 -7.46 -24.79 12.00
C GLY A 140 -8.11 -24.80 10.61
N THR A 141 -9.38 -25.17 10.52
CA THR A 141 -10.16 -25.11 9.28
C THR A 141 -10.25 -23.65 8.82
N GLY A 142 -9.37 -23.26 7.89
CA GLY A 142 -9.26 -21.91 7.31
C GLY A 142 -10.46 -21.48 6.45
N GLN A 143 -11.67 -21.83 6.87
CA GLN A 143 -12.90 -21.40 6.24
C GLN A 143 -13.23 -19.96 6.65
N ILE A 144 -13.61 -19.19 5.64
CA ILE A 144 -14.08 -17.82 5.78
C ILE A 144 -15.40 -17.86 6.59
N GLY A 145 -15.39 -17.27 7.79
CA GLY A 145 -16.61 -17.01 8.56
C GLY A 145 -16.97 -17.98 9.70
N THR A 146 -16.10 -18.91 10.11
CA THR A 146 -16.36 -19.75 11.30
C THR A 146 -15.25 -19.59 12.37
N PRO A 147 -15.59 -19.35 13.65
CA PRO A 147 -14.60 -19.41 14.72
C PRO A 147 -14.09 -20.86 14.85
N SER A 148 -12.79 -21.08 14.69
CA SER A 148 -12.21 -22.41 14.94
C SER A 148 -12.29 -22.75 16.43
N PRO A 149 -12.61 -24.01 16.80
CA PRO A 149 -12.49 -24.46 18.18
C PRO A 149 -11.03 -24.38 18.62
N LYS A 150 -10.77 -23.84 19.82
CA LYS A 150 -9.41 -23.79 20.39
C LYS A 150 -8.88 -25.22 20.52
N LEU A 151 -7.78 -25.52 19.85
CA LEU A 151 -7.08 -26.79 19.97
C LEU A 151 -6.54 -26.90 21.41
N SER A 152 -7.05 -27.83 22.20
CA SER A 152 -6.47 -28.17 23.50
C SER A 152 -5.12 -28.86 23.30
N SER A 153 -4.05 -28.14 23.65
CA SER A 153 -2.68 -28.56 24.02
C SER A 153 -1.98 -29.73 23.29
N PRO A 154 -0.71 -29.58 22.86
CA PRO A 154 0.00 -30.61 22.11
C PRO A 154 0.59 -31.67 23.04
N THR A 155 0.10 -32.90 22.97
CA THR A 155 0.86 -34.07 23.45
C THR A 155 0.86 -35.16 22.38
N ARG A 156 1.75 -35.02 21.39
CA ARG A 156 2.30 -36.20 20.70
C ARG A 156 3.68 -35.88 20.14
N ARG A 157 4.67 -36.13 20.99
CA ARG A 157 6.08 -36.24 20.61
C ARG A 157 6.19 -37.35 19.56
N ALA A 158 6.68 -37.02 18.37
CA ALA A 158 6.95 -37.97 17.31
C ALA A 158 8.01 -38.97 17.80
N THR A 159 7.62 -40.23 18.02
CA THR A 159 8.54 -41.36 18.11
C THR A 159 9.02 -41.66 16.70
N GLY A 160 10.31 -41.41 16.44
CA GLY A 160 10.95 -41.70 15.17
C GLY A 160 10.97 -43.21 14.89
N SER A 161 10.51 -43.59 13.71
CA SER A 161 10.75 -44.91 13.12
C SER A 161 12.00 -44.82 12.25
N VAL A 162 13.04 -45.48 12.72
CA VAL A 162 14.32 -45.73 12.03
C VAL A 162 14.02 -46.57 10.78
N TRP A 163 14.49 -46.10 9.63
CA TRP A 163 14.55 -46.90 8.41
C TRP A 163 15.75 -47.85 8.50
N THR A 164 15.50 -49.14 8.46
CA THR A 164 16.53 -50.15 8.18
C THR A 164 16.30 -50.69 6.77
N THR A 165 17.41 -50.73 6.01
CA THR A 165 17.60 -51.36 4.69
C THR A 165 17.18 -52.82 4.66
#